data_AF-A0A4S1WQW7-F1
#
_entry.id   AF-A0A4S1WQW7-F1
#
_cell.length_a   1.000
_cell.length_b   1.000
_cell.length_c   1.000
_cell.angle_alpha   90.00
_cell.angle_beta   90.00
_cell.angle_gamma   90.00
#
_symmetry.space_group_name_H-M   'P 1'
#
loop_
_entity.id
_entity.type
_entity.pdbx_description
1 polymer ?
#
loop_
_entity_poly.entity_id
_entity_poly.type
_entity_poly.pdbx_seq_one_letter_code
_entity_poly.pdbx_strand_id
1 'polypeptide(L)'
;MPVSDPGILDEAVTAAATGSGVGGGFFALRWLVQWLTGRLDKRQALLDAQDERVDREWQKIREKVEARLDKVELQNEALRFAFHHVAAALIKVDPTNPALAQAEQMLSAAFPLDLRLMTDRAEIALARDELERRV
;
A
#
# COMPACT_ATOMS: atom_id res chain seq x y z
N MET A 1 -40.06 51.84 46.19
CA MET A 1 -38.67 51.48 45.86
C MET A 1 -38.42 50.10 46.46
N PRO A 2 -38.13 49.05 45.66
CA PRO A 2 -37.78 47.76 46.22
C PRO A 2 -36.33 47.81 46.72
N VAL A 3 -36.16 47.56 48.02
CA VAL A 3 -34.86 47.36 48.66
C VAL A 3 -34.35 46.00 48.18
N SER A 4 -33.23 46.00 47.47
CA SER A 4 -32.56 44.77 47.05
C SER A 4 -31.75 44.25 48.24
N ASP A 5 -32.12 43.09 48.78
CA ASP A 5 -31.38 42.42 49.84
C ASP A 5 -29.99 41.98 49.34
N PRO A 6 -28.89 42.59 49.82
CA PRO A 6 -27.54 42.27 49.35
C PRO A 6 -27.08 40.87 49.80
N GLY A 7 -27.76 40.23 50.76
CA GLY A 7 -27.39 38.91 51.28
C GLY A 7 -27.69 37.74 50.35
N ILE A 8 -28.78 37.80 49.57
CA ILE A 8 -29.20 36.65 48.73
C ILE A 8 -28.26 36.49 47.53
N LEU A 9 -27.75 37.60 46.98
CA LEU A 9 -26.77 37.57 45.89
C LEU A 9 -25.41 37.05 46.38
N ASP A 10 -24.98 37.43 47.58
CA ASP A 10 -23.70 37.01 48.15
C ASP A 10 -23.71 35.54 48.58
N GLU A 11 -24.84 35.06 49.11
CA GLU A 11 -25.03 33.66 49.50
C GLU A 11 -25.21 32.75 48.27
N ALA A 12 -25.87 33.22 47.21
CA ALA A 12 -25.96 32.50 45.94
C ALA A 12 -24.62 32.44 45.19
N VAL A 13 -23.83 33.52 45.20
CA VAL A 13 -22.49 33.54 44.63
C VAL A 13 -21.53 32.66 45.43
N THR A 14 -21.63 32.65 46.76
CA THR A 14 -20.80 31.79 47.62
C THR A 14 -21.21 30.32 47.54
N ALA A 15 -22.50 30.01 47.40
CA ALA A 15 -23.00 28.65 47.14
C ALA A 15 -22.62 28.15 45.73
N ALA A 16 -22.67 29.01 44.73
CA ALA A 16 -22.19 28.70 43.38
C ALA A 16 -20.66 28.53 43.34
N ALA A 17 -19.92 29.31 44.13
CA ALA A 17 -18.47 29.20 44.26
C ALA A 17 -18.03 27.95 45.04
N THR A 18 -18.84 27.49 46.01
CA THR A 18 -18.57 26.26 46.78
C THR A 18 -19.03 24.99 46.06
N GLY A 19 -20.11 25.05 45.26
CA GLY A 19 -20.49 23.97 44.32
C GLY A 19 -19.49 23.81 43.16
N SER A 20 -18.72 24.86 42.90
CA SER A 20 -17.57 24.89 41.97
C SER A 20 -16.23 24.72 42.69
N GLY A 21 -16.22 24.02 43.84
CA GLY A 21 -14.99 23.73 44.58
C GLY A 21 -13.97 23.00 43.72
N VAL A 22 -12.69 23.13 44.05
CA VAL A 22 -11.48 22.66 43.35
C VAL A 22 -11.58 21.24 42.72
N GLY A 23 -12.45 20.36 43.23
CA GLY A 23 -12.78 19.07 42.61
C GLY A 23 -13.65 19.15 41.35
N GLY A 24 -14.69 19.98 41.30
CA GLY A 24 -15.66 20.05 40.19
C GLY A 24 -15.05 20.53 38.87
N GLY A 25 -14.18 21.53 38.92
CA GLY A 25 -13.40 21.98 37.76
C GLY A 25 -12.46 20.90 37.23
N PHE A 26 -11.83 20.13 38.12
CA PHE A 26 -10.98 19.00 37.74
C PHE A 26 -11.79 17.86 37.10
N PHE A 27 -12.97 17.53 37.62
CA PHE A 27 -13.87 16.54 37.02
C PHE A 27 -14.39 16.98 35.65
N ALA A 28 -14.77 18.25 35.49
CA ALA A 28 -15.19 18.80 34.21
C ALA A 28 -14.06 18.79 33.17
N LEU A 29 -12.84 19.16 33.58
CA LEU A 29 -11.66 19.09 32.73
C LEU A 29 -11.35 17.64 32.33
N ARG A 30 -11.39 16.71 33.29
CA ARG A 30 -11.17 15.28 33.04
C ARG A 30 -12.22 14.71 32.08
N TRP A 31 -13.49 15.02 32.27
CA TRP A 31 -14.56 14.60 31.37
C TRP A 31 -14.35 15.16 29.96
N LEU A 32 -13.99 16.45 29.85
CA LEU A 32 -13.74 17.09 28.56
C LEU A 32 -12.55 16.44 27.83
N VAL A 33 -11.45 16.18 28.55
CA VAL A 33 -10.29 15.47 28.00
C VAL A 33 -10.70 14.09 27.50
N GLN A 34 -11.47 13.34 28.28
CA GLN A 34 -11.89 11.98 27.93
C GLN A 34 -12.87 11.95 26.74
N TRP A 35 -13.72 12.96 26.62
CA TRP A 35 -14.56 13.17 25.44
C TRP A 35 -13.73 13.52 24.20
N LEU A 36 -12.71 14.38 24.36
CA LEU A 36 -11.82 14.77 23.27
C LEU A 36 -10.99 13.59 22.78
N THR A 37 -10.40 12.81 23.69
CA THR A 37 -9.63 11.61 23.34
C THR A 37 -10.49 10.58 22.63
N GLY A 38 -11.70 10.29 23.14
CA GLY A 38 -12.61 9.35 22.46
C GLY A 38 -13.02 9.79 21.05
N ARG A 39 -13.00 11.10 20.75
CA ARG A 39 -13.23 11.62 19.40
C ARG A 39 -12.00 11.49 18.50
N LEU A 40 -10.80 11.66 19.06
CA LEU A 40 -9.53 11.46 18.36
C LEU A 40 -9.32 9.98 18.04
N ASP A 41 -9.58 9.07 18.99
CA ASP A 41 -9.48 7.62 18.81
C ASP A 41 -10.39 7.14 17.67
N LYS A 42 -11.62 7.67 17.58
CA LYS A 42 -12.53 7.37 16.47
C LYS A 42 -12.01 7.83 15.11
N ARG A 43 -11.29 8.96 15.06
CA ARG A 43 -10.68 9.45 13.81
C ARG A 43 -9.48 8.59 13.42
N GLN A 44 -8.65 8.22 14.39
CA GLN A 44 -7.53 7.30 14.15
C GLN A 44 -8.03 5.94 13.65
N ALA A 45 -9.02 5.34 14.30
CA ALA A 45 -9.60 4.07 13.86
C ALA A 45 -10.17 4.13 12.42
N LEU A 46 -10.71 5.28 12.00
CA LEU A 46 -11.18 5.48 10.62
C LEU A 46 -10.03 5.66 9.62
N LEU A 47 -8.91 6.24 10.05
CA LEU A 47 -7.70 6.36 9.24
C LEU A 47 -7.03 5.00 9.10
N ASP A 48 -6.84 4.27 10.19
CA ASP A 48 -6.28 2.91 10.19
C ASP A 48 -7.10 1.96 9.30
N ALA A 49 -8.44 2.05 9.37
CA ALA A 49 -9.32 1.26 8.52
C ALA A 49 -9.26 1.66 7.04
N GLN A 50 -8.92 2.91 6.72
CA GLN A 50 -8.70 3.36 5.34
C GLN A 50 -7.33 2.89 4.84
N ASP A 51 -6.28 3.05 5.64
CA ASP A 51 -4.93 2.62 5.31
C ASP A 51 -4.90 1.11 5.04
N GLU A 52 -5.56 0.30 5.87
CA GLU A 52 -5.65 -1.14 5.67
C GLU A 52 -6.41 -1.51 4.38
N ARG A 53 -7.36 -0.68 3.91
CA ARG A 53 -8.02 -0.89 2.62
C ARG A 53 -7.09 -0.56 1.47
N VAL A 54 -6.40 0.57 1.55
CA VAL A 54 -5.44 1.02 0.55
C VAL A 54 -4.33 -0.02 0.41
N ASP A 55 -3.78 -0.53 1.50
CA ASP A 55 -2.76 -1.57 1.49
C ASP A 55 -3.23 -2.85 0.82
N ARG A 56 -4.45 -3.32 1.14
CA ARG A 56 -5.04 -4.50 0.48
C ARG A 56 -5.27 -4.28 -1.01
N GLU A 57 -5.67 -3.09 -1.42
CA GLU A 57 -5.83 -2.75 -2.83
C GLU A 57 -4.49 -2.71 -3.56
N TRP A 58 -3.46 -2.11 -2.95
CA TRP A 58 -2.10 -2.10 -3.49
C TRP A 58 -1.51 -3.51 -3.62
N GLN A 59 -1.71 -4.37 -2.63
CA GLN A 59 -1.30 -5.77 -2.69
C GLN A 59 -1.97 -6.49 -3.86
N LYS A 60 -3.29 -6.35 -4.02
CA LYS A 60 -4.03 -6.95 -5.15
C LYS A 60 -3.58 -6.42 -6.50
N ILE A 61 -3.27 -5.13 -6.61
CA ILE A 61 -2.76 -4.54 -7.85
C ILE A 61 -1.38 -5.11 -8.16
N ARG A 62 -0.48 -5.15 -7.15
CA ARG A 62 0.86 -5.72 -7.30
C ARG A 62 0.80 -7.18 -7.77
N GLU A 63 0.02 -8.02 -7.10
CA GLU A 63 -0.16 -9.43 -7.47
C GLU A 63 -0.69 -9.59 -8.91
N LYS A 64 -1.68 -8.77 -9.31
CA LYS A 64 -2.23 -8.81 -10.67
C LYS A 64 -1.22 -8.37 -11.72
N VAL A 65 -0.43 -7.34 -11.44
CA VAL A 65 0.60 -6.84 -12.34
C VAL A 65 1.69 -7.89 -12.49
N GLU A 66 2.16 -8.46 -11.38
CA GLU A 66 3.18 -9.51 -11.34
C GLU A 66 2.74 -10.75 -12.13
N ALA A 67 1.53 -11.27 -11.88
CA ALA A 67 1.00 -12.42 -12.62
C ALA A 67 0.84 -12.16 -14.13
N ARG A 68 0.51 -10.92 -14.53
CA ARG A 68 0.45 -10.54 -15.94
C ARG A 68 1.84 -10.45 -16.55
N LEU A 69 2.79 -9.90 -15.81
CA LEU A 69 4.17 -9.76 -16.24
C LEU A 69 4.80 -11.13 -16.47
N ASP A 70 4.63 -12.07 -15.53
CA ASP A 70 5.08 -13.47 -15.65
C ASP A 70 4.53 -14.16 -16.90
N LYS A 71 3.23 -13.97 -17.14
CA LYS A 71 2.57 -14.56 -18.31
C LYS A 71 3.12 -13.99 -19.61
N VAL A 72 3.37 -12.69 -19.67
CA VAL A 72 3.92 -12.02 -20.86
C VAL A 72 5.38 -12.42 -21.06
N GLU A 73 6.18 -12.52 -20.00
CA GLU A 73 7.57 -12.98 -20.08
C GLU A 73 7.64 -14.41 -20.64
N LEU A 74 6.84 -15.33 -20.10
CA LEU A 74 6.78 -16.71 -20.59
C LEU A 74 6.35 -16.78 -22.05
N GLN A 75 5.36 -15.96 -22.45
CA GLN A 75 4.91 -15.89 -23.84
C GLN A 75 5.99 -15.35 -24.77
N ASN A 76 6.74 -14.32 -24.34
CA ASN A 76 7.83 -13.74 -25.12
C ASN A 76 8.99 -14.73 -25.29
N GLU A 77 9.35 -15.47 -24.23
CA GLU A 77 10.37 -16.51 -24.29
C GLU A 77 9.96 -17.65 -25.23
N ALA A 78 8.71 -18.14 -25.09
CA ALA A 78 8.18 -19.18 -25.97
C ALA A 78 8.16 -18.74 -27.45
N LEU A 79 7.76 -17.49 -27.72
CA LEU A 79 7.74 -16.93 -29.06
C LEU A 79 9.15 -16.82 -29.66
N ARG A 80 10.14 -16.39 -28.86
CA ARG A 80 11.55 -16.39 -29.28
C ARG A 80 12.06 -17.79 -29.58
N PHE A 81 11.78 -18.76 -28.70
CA PHE A 81 12.21 -20.13 -28.91
C PHE A 81 11.62 -20.72 -30.19
N ALA A 82 10.31 -20.52 -30.41
CA ALA A 82 9.63 -20.93 -31.64
C ALA A 82 10.24 -20.26 -32.88
N PHE A 83 10.53 -18.96 -32.81
CA PHE A 83 11.20 -18.25 -33.89
C PHE A 83 12.59 -18.82 -34.17
N HIS A 84 13.44 -19.00 -33.15
CA HIS A 84 14.78 -19.58 -33.33
C HIS A 84 14.72 -21.00 -33.89
N HIS A 85 13.74 -21.80 -33.49
CA HIS A 85 13.55 -23.15 -34.02
C HIS A 85 13.24 -23.13 -35.53
N VAL A 86 12.30 -22.28 -35.95
CA VAL A 86 11.93 -22.10 -37.36
C VAL A 86 13.08 -21.46 -38.14
N ALA A 87 13.73 -20.45 -37.58
CA ALA A 87 14.86 -19.77 -38.18
C ALA A 87 16.03 -20.72 -38.42
N ALA A 88 16.34 -21.61 -37.47
CA ALA A 88 17.37 -22.63 -37.64
C ALA A 88 17.04 -23.62 -38.77
N ALA A 89 15.76 -23.97 -38.96
CA ALA A 89 15.34 -24.78 -40.10
C ALA A 89 15.46 -23.98 -41.41
N LEU A 90 15.10 -22.69 -41.41
CA LEU A 90 15.18 -21.82 -42.58
C LEU A 90 16.62 -21.55 -43.01
N ILE A 91 17.54 -21.30 -42.07
CA ILE A 91 18.97 -21.09 -42.33
C ILE A 91 19.59 -22.28 -43.06
N LYS A 92 19.15 -23.51 -42.73
CA LYS A 92 19.62 -24.73 -43.41
C LYS A 92 19.17 -24.81 -44.87
N VAL A 93 18.03 -24.20 -45.20
CA VAL A 93 17.46 -24.20 -46.56
C VAL A 93 17.94 -23.00 -47.38
N ASP A 94 17.97 -21.82 -46.77
CA ASP A 94 18.42 -20.57 -47.37
C ASP A 94 19.18 -19.70 -46.34
N PRO A 95 20.52 -19.79 -46.31
CA PRO A 95 21.34 -19.08 -45.33
C PRO A 95 21.49 -17.58 -45.60
N THR A 96 21.08 -17.06 -46.76
CA THR A 96 21.32 -15.65 -47.14
C THR A 96 20.03 -14.82 -47.14
N ASN A 97 18.95 -15.34 -46.56
CA ASN A 97 17.65 -14.70 -46.62
C ASN A 97 17.60 -13.40 -45.79
N PRO A 98 17.42 -12.21 -46.41
CA PRO A 98 17.37 -10.93 -45.70
C PRO A 98 16.15 -10.79 -44.78
N ALA A 99 15.07 -11.54 -45.03
CA ALA A 99 13.87 -11.52 -44.20
C ALA A 99 14.13 -12.09 -42.79
N LEU A 100 15.11 -13.00 -42.65
CA LEU A 100 15.47 -13.58 -41.36
C LEU A 100 16.15 -12.55 -40.45
N ALA A 101 17.11 -11.80 -41.00
CA ALA A 101 17.78 -10.71 -40.30
C ALA A 101 16.79 -9.60 -39.92
N GLN A 102 15.85 -9.27 -40.81
CA GLN A 102 14.82 -8.26 -40.54
C GLN A 102 13.85 -8.72 -39.44
N ALA A 103 13.45 -10.00 -39.43
CA ALA A 103 12.60 -10.57 -38.39
C ALA A 103 13.31 -10.63 -37.02
N GLU A 104 14.59 -10.96 -36.97
CA GLU A 104 15.39 -10.92 -35.74
C GLU A 104 15.49 -9.49 -35.18
N GLN A 105 15.69 -8.50 -36.05
CA GLN A 105 15.71 -7.09 -35.66
C GLN A 105 14.36 -6.61 -35.14
N MET A 106 13.25 -7.02 -35.77
CA MET A 106 11.90 -6.71 -35.28
C MET A 106 11.59 -7.39 -33.94
N LEU A 107 11.99 -8.65 -33.75
CA LEU A 107 11.74 -9.39 -32.50
C LEU A 107 12.56 -8.83 -31.33
N SER A 108 13.82 -8.46 -31.57
CA SER A 108 14.67 -7.81 -30.56
C SER A 108 14.13 -6.44 -30.14
N ALA A 109 13.59 -5.66 -31.08
CA ALA A 109 12.96 -4.37 -30.78
C ALA A 109 11.59 -4.52 -30.08
N ALA A 110 10.79 -5.52 -30.46
CA ALA A 110 9.45 -5.75 -29.91
C ALA A 110 9.48 -6.36 -28.50
N PHE A 111 10.52 -7.14 -28.18
CA PHE A 111 10.64 -7.85 -26.91
C PHE A 111 12.03 -7.63 -26.28
N PRO A 112 12.31 -6.45 -25.70
CA PRO A 112 13.54 -6.24 -24.94
C PRO A 112 13.52 -7.16 -23.70
N LEU A 113 14.53 -8.01 -23.55
CA LEU A 113 14.71 -8.81 -22.34
C LEU A 113 15.31 -7.91 -21.26
N ASP A 114 14.51 -7.56 -20.25
CA ASP A 114 15.06 -6.94 -19.04
C ASP A 114 15.67 -8.03 -18.16
N LEU A 115 16.91 -8.42 -18.48
CA LEU A 115 17.69 -9.40 -17.71
C LEU A 115 17.83 -9.02 -16.23
N ARG A 116 17.70 -7.73 -15.90
CA ARG A 116 17.63 -7.22 -14.53
C ARG A 116 16.45 -7.77 -13.76
N LEU A 117 15.24 -7.75 -14.34
CA LEU A 117 14.04 -8.26 -13.69
C LEU A 117 14.14 -9.77 -13.41
N MET A 118 14.73 -10.52 -14.34
CA MET A 118 14.98 -11.96 -14.14
C MET A 118 16.03 -12.24 -13.06
N THR A 119 17.08 -11.42 -12.96
CA THR A 119 18.12 -11.56 -11.92
C THR A 119 17.55 -11.25 -10.55
N ASP A 120 16.82 -10.14 -10.41
CA ASP A 120 16.18 -9.75 -9.15
C ASP A 120 15.19 -10.83 -8.66
N ARG A 121 14.43 -11.45 -9.58
CA ARG A 121 13.53 -12.57 -9.27
C ARG A 121 14.27 -13.84 -8.84
N ALA A 122 15.37 -14.19 -9.53
CA ALA A 122 16.19 -15.33 -9.16
C ALA A 122 16.80 -15.14 -7.76
N GLU A 123 17.26 -13.92 -7.44
CA GLU A 123 17.77 -13.57 -6.12
C GLU A 123 16.68 -13.68 -5.04
N ILE A 124 15.46 -13.19 -5.29
CA ILE A 124 14.33 -13.31 -4.36
C ILE A 124 13.93 -14.77 -4.14
N ALA A 125 13.87 -15.58 -5.20
CA ALA A 125 13.53 -16.99 -5.10
C ALA A 125 14.58 -17.79 -4.30
N LEU A 126 15.86 -17.51 -4.52
CA LEU A 126 16.96 -18.10 -3.75
C LEU A 126 16.91 -17.67 -2.28
N ALA A 127 16.69 -16.38 -2.01
CA ALA A 127 16.57 -15.86 -0.64
C ALA A 127 15.40 -16.49 0.13
N ARG A 128 14.28 -16.78 -0.55
CA ARG A 128 13.13 -17.48 0.04
C ARG A 128 13.46 -18.94 0.38
N ASP A 129 14.09 -19.68 -0.53
CA ASP A 129 14.47 -21.09 -0.31
C ASP A 129 15.50 -21.22 0.83
N GLU A 130 16.44 -20.28 0.94
CA GLU A 130 17.38 -20.23 2.07
C GLU A 130 16.68 -20.01 3.42
N LEU A 131 15.58 -19.26 3.44
CA LEU A 131 14.81 -18.97 4.64
C LEU A 131 13.95 -20.17 5.07
N GLU A 132 13.35 -20.87 4.10
CA GLU A 132 12.60 -22.11 4.33
C GLU A 132 13.49 -23.26 4.86
N ARG A 133 14.79 -23.28 4.50
CA ARG A 133 15.75 -24.27 5.04
C ARG A 133 16.26 -23.96 6.45
N ARG A 134 16.09 -22.74 6.95
CA ARG A 134 16.59 -22.31 8.28
C ARG A 134 15.54 -22.43 9.40
N VAL A 135 14.29 -22.69 9.04
CA VAL A 135 13.16 -22.94 9.95
C VAL A 135 12.96 -24.44 10.13
#